data_AF-A0A7C1IHE7-F1
#
_entry.id   AF-A0A7C1IHE7-F1
#
_cell.length_a   1.000
_cell.length_b   1.000
_cell.length_c   1.000
_cell.angle_alpha   90.00
_cell.angle_beta   90.00
_cell.angle_gamma   90.00
#
_symmetry.space_group_name_H-M   'P 1'
#
loop_
_entity.id
_entity.type
_entity.pdbx_description
1 polymer ?
#
loop_
_entity_poly.entity_id
_entity_poly.type
_entity_poly.pdbx_seq_one_letter_code
_entity_poly.pdbx_strand_id
1 'polypeptide(L)' 'IKSGGRSVPDNIIRRAAAVAAYYSRARSEGRVLVDVTQRKYVRKIKGGKPGMVTYRNETPVEVTPAPE' A
#
# COMPACT_ATOMS: atom_id res chain seq x y z
N ILE A 1 3.80 -6.24 4.01
CA ILE A 1 3.39 -7.39 4.86
C ILE A 1 4.48 -8.46 4.78
N LYS A 2 5.00 -8.95 5.92
CA LYS A 2 5.96 -10.06 5.92
C LYS A 2 5.17 -11.37 5.99
N SER A 3 5.19 -12.17 4.93
CA SER A 3 4.46 -13.46 4.86
C SER A 3 5.35 -14.69 4.78
N GLY A 4 6.68 -14.52 4.84
CA GLY A 4 7.65 -15.62 4.72
C GLY A 4 7.54 -16.38 3.39
N GLY A 5 7.09 -15.73 2.32
CA GLY A 5 6.89 -16.34 1.00
C GLY A 5 5.51 -16.96 0.77
N ARG A 6 4.65 -16.98 1.79
CA ARG A 6 3.27 -17.46 1.65
C ARG A 6 2.38 -16.42 0.99
N SER A 7 1.33 -16.89 0.31
CA SER A 7 0.26 -16.02 -0.15
C SER A 7 -0.38 -15.30 1.03
N VAL A 8 -0.63 -14.00 0.89
CA VAL A 8 -1.30 -13.20 1.91
C VAL A 8 -2.81 -13.24 1.61
N PRO A 9 -3.66 -13.60 2.58
CA PRO A 9 -5.10 -13.53 2.41
C PRO A 9 -5.58 -12.13 1.99
N ASP A 10 -6.59 -12.08 1.12
CA ASP A 10 -7.10 -10.81 0.57
C ASP A 10 -7.61 -9.85 1.65
N ASN A 11 -8.26 -10.37 2.70
CA ASN A 11 -8.72 -9.56 3.83
C ASN A 11 -7.58 -8.83 4.55
N ILE A 12 -6.39 -9.45 4.66
CA ILE A 12 -5.22 -8.82 5.27
C ILE A 12 -4.65 -7.73 4.35
N ILE A 13 -4.69 -7.94 3.04
CA ILE A 13 -4.28 -6.92 2.04
C ILE A 13 -5.21 -5.72 2.14
N ARG A 14 -6.53 -5.93 2.12
CA ARG A 14 -7.53 -4.85 2.25
C ARG A 14 -7.40 -4.09 3.57
N ARG A 15 -7.19 -4.81 4.68
CA ARG A 15 -6.98 -4.19 6.00
C ARG A 15 -5.73 -3.30 6.01
N ALA A 16 -4.61 -3.81 5.50
CA ALA A 16 -3.39 -3.02 5.39
C ALA A 16 -3.55 -1.81 4.45
N ALA A 17 -4.32 -1.95 3.37
CA ALA A 17 -4.64 -0.87 2.46
C ALA A 17 -5.52 0.20 3.12
N ALA A 18 -6.52 -0.18 3.93
CA ALA A 18 -7.36 0.76 4.67
C ALA A 18 -6.55 1.62 5.66
N VAL A 19 -5.60 0.99 6.36
CA VAL A 19 -4.65 1.70 7.24
C VAL A 19 -3.76 2.65 6.43
N ALA A 20 -3.25 2.20 5.27
CA ALA A 20 -2.46 3.07 4.40
C ALA A 20 -3.26 4.27 3.89
N ALA A 21 -4.53 4.07 3.53
CA ALA A 21 -5.43 5.15 3.12
C ALA A 21 -5.72 6.13 4.26
N TYR A 22 -5.88 5.64 5.50
CA TYR A 22 -6.10 6.48 6.69
C TYR A 22 -4.93 7.41 7.00
N TYR A 23 -3.68 6.94 6.84
CA TYR A 23 -2.48 7.76 7.01
C TYR A 23 -2.06 8.51 5.73
N SER A 24 -2.97 8.66 4.77
CA SER A 24 -2.75 9.41 3.54
C SER A 24 -3.47 10.77 3.58
N ARG A 25 -3.35 11.54 2.50
CA ARG A 25 -4.14 12.76 2.30
C ARG A 25 -5.63 12.48 2.10
N ALA A 26 -5.98 11.27 1.65
CA ALA A 26 -7.34 10.84 1.33
C ALA A 26 -8.11 10.27 2.54
N ARG A 27 -7.66 10.54 3.78
CA ARG A 27 -8.25 9.98 5.02
C ARG A 27 -9.75 10.21 5.21
N SER A 28 -10.32 11.22 4.58
CA SER A 28 -11.73 11.61 4.70
C SER A 28 -12.56 11.19 3.48
N GLU A 29 -11.95 10.53 2.49
CA GLU A 29 -12.65 10.07 1.29
C GLU A 29 -13.37 8.74 1.55
N GLY A 30 -14.53 8.55 0.92
CA GLY A 30 -15.31 7.32 1.11
C GLY A 30 -14.71 6.08 0.43
N ARG A 31 -13.93 6.29 -0.64
CA ARG A 31 -13.27 5.24 -1.43
C ARG A 31 -11.92 5.74 -1.92
N VAL A 32 -10.87 4.97 -1.65
CA VAL A 32 -9.48 5.31 -2.01
C VAL A 32 -8.86 4.12 -2.72
N LEU A 33 -8.22 4.36 -3.85
CA LEU A 33 -7.39 3.37 -4.53
C LEU A 33 -6.00 3.32 -3.88
N VAL A 34 -5.59 2.14 -3.46
CA VAL A 34 -4.28 1.89 -2.85
C VAL A 34 -3.51 0.88 -3.69
N ASP A 35 -2.30 1.25 -4.11
CA ASP A 35 -1.44 0.37 -4.89
C ASP A 35 -0.76 -0.68 -4.00
N VAL A 36 -0.95 -1.95 -4.38
CA VAL A 36 -0.33 -3.09 -3.70
C VAL A 36 0.70 -3.73 -4.62
N THR A 37 1.93 -3.87 -4.15
CA THR A 37 2.99 -4.56 -4.89
C THR A 37 3.92 -5.32 -3.94
N GLN A 38 4.67 -6.29 -4.47
CA GLN A 38 5.70 -6.97 -3.70
C GLN A 38 6.88 -6.03 -3.44
N ARG A 39 7.44 -6.08 -2.23
CA ARG A 39 8.58 -5.24 -1.81
C ARG A 39 9.76 -5.26 -2.79
N LYS A 40 10.02 -6.39 -3.46
CA LYS A 40 11.11 -6.53 -4.44
C LYS A 40 10.98 -5.61 -5.67
N TYR A 41 9.76 -5.14 -5.95
CA TYR A 41 9.47 -4.20 -7.04
C TYR A 41 9.56 -2.73 -6.61
N VAL A 42 9.71 -2.45 -5.32
CA VAL A 42 9.89 -1.09 -4.79
C VAL A 42 11.37 -0.73 -4.78
N ARG A 43 11.72 0.42 -5.35
CA ARG A 43 13.09 0.94 -5.43
C ARG A 43 13.16 2.35 -4.87
N LYS A 44 14.27 2.67 -4.20
CA LYS A 44 14.55 4.05 -3.76
C LYS A 44 14.91 4.90 -4.98
N ILE A 45 14.41 6.14 -5.02
CA ILE A 45 14.84 7.11 -6.03
C ILE A 45 16.26 7.57 -5.72
N LYS A 46 17.20 7.38 -6.66
CA LYS A 46 18.60 7.83 -6.50
C LYS A 46 18.64 9.36 -6.39
N GLY A 47 19.21 9.88 -5.31
CA GLY A 47 19.22 11.31 -5.00
C GLY A 47 17.88 11.87 -4.48
N GLY A 48 16.84 11.03 -4.31
CA GLY A 48 15.57 11.44 -3.73
C GLY A 48 15.65 11.66 -2.21
N LYS A 49 14.71 12.46 -1.68
CA LYS A 49 14.55 12.69 -0.23
C LYS A 49 14.12 11.39 0.48
N PRO A 50 14.33 11.28 1.82
CA PRO A 50 13.82 10.15 2.59
C PRO A 50 12.32 9.92 2.34
N GLY A 51 11.93 8.66 2.16
CA GLY A 51 10.55 8.26 1.85
C GLY A 51 10.21 8.22 0.34
N MET A 52 11.03 8.79 -0.54
CA MET A 52 10.77 8.76 -1.99
C MET A 52 11.16 7.42 -2.63
N VAL A 53 10.20 6.80 -3.32
CA VAL A 53 10.34 5.49 -3.97
C VAL A 53 9.67 5.48 -5.34
N THR A 54 10.15 4.61 -6.22
CA THR A 54 9.45 4.16 -7.43
C THR A 54 9.03 2.71 -7.25
N TYR A 55 7.98 2.29 -7.95
CA TYR A 55 7.50 0.92 -7.94
C TYR A 55 6.98 0.52 -9.32
N ARG A 56 6.69 -0.77 -9.48
CA ARG A 56 6.09 -1.36 -10.67
C ARG A 56 5.32 -2.61 -10.29
N ASN A 57 4.55 -3.16 -11.23
CA ASN A 57 3.78 -4.39 -11.06
C ASN A 57 2.79 -4.29 -9.89
N GLU A 58 2.19 -3.12 -9.74
CA GLU A 58 1.15 -2.84 -8.76
C GLU A 58 -0.19 -3.44 -9.19
N THR A 59 -1.02 -3.71 -8.20
CA THR A 59 -2.43 -4.02 -8.37
C THR A 59 -3.20 -3.07 -7.45
N PRO A 60 -4.05 -2.19 -8.01
CA PRO A 60 -4.82 -1.26 -7.20
C PRO A 60 -5.94 -2.00 -6.47
N VAL A 61 -6.20 -1.61 -5.23
CA VAL A 61 -7.31 -2.12 -4.41
C VAL A 61 -8.12 -0.92 -3.89
N GLU A 62 -9.43 -0.96 -4.08
CA GLU A 62 -10.35 0.04 -3.53
C GLU A 62 -10.67 -0.27 -2.07
N VAL A 63 -10.48 0.70 -1.18
CA VAL A 63 -10.76 0.59 0.27
C VAL A 63 -11.38 1.86 0.83
N THR A 64 -12.10 1.73 1.94
CA THR A 64 -12.48 2.88 2.78
C THR A 64 -11.40 3.06 3.86
N PRO A 65 -10.89 4.28 4.09
CA PRO A 65 -9.89 4.54 5.12
C PRO A 65 -10.35 4.09 6.51
N ALA A 66 -9.51 3.34 7.22
CA ALA A 66 -9.75 2.93 8.60
C ALA A 66 -8.42 2.87 9.37
N PRO A 67 -8.40 3.29 10.65
CA PRO A 67 -7.19 3.24 11.46
C PRO A 67 -6.74 1.81 11.81
N GLU A 68 -7.64 0.82 11.71
CA GLU A 68 -7.40 -0.60 12.02
C GLU A 68 -8.05 -1.56 11.04
#